data_AF-A0A7V3H8G7-F1
#
_entry.id   AF-A0A7V3H8G7-F1
#
_cell.length_a   1.000
_cell.length_b   1.000
_cell.length_c   1.000
_cell.angle_alpha   90.00
_cell.angle_beta   90.00
_cell.angle_gamma   90.00
#
_symmetry.space_group_name_H-M   'P 1'
#
loop_
_entity.id
_entity.type
_entity.pdbx_description
1 polymer ?
#
loop_
_entity_poly.entity_id
_entity_poly.type
_entity_poly.pdbx_seq_one_letter_code
_entity_poly.pdbx_strand_id
1 'polypeptide(L)'
;MRNPWRVAFDPRNGDIYIADVGQEQREELNFRAANEAAGANFGWRRMEGSLPYPPGSPNPNDPSLILPIYEYGRTVGATIIGGEVYIGAAADFVGQYVFGDFNGSIFSLRIANGVAIDAVEKTGQLAGSLPHAIVDFAADTAGNLYAIGLIGTIWRLDFGSGAEDVSDILDGGLGNDILVGGAGADRLLGGHGDDTIYWDPADDLSNVLGGPGSDLLVFTNGATPTTFDLSAHGFEAAEGRFTDTEGNPWSTRTERYDELWRSDFVTIINDDGARAELDFDLAGAIWSTNFNQYDAQSRLDINVTEFDDGATASNDFDQDTAFDWASNWNRYAPDDLLDISVTIYDNGSTASNDHDQANEFSWDTNWVRYDVTGAVDMNVTVFDDGSTAIMDHDQSNASDQITDWRLLDALGRLDLNVVTYDDNSIAAIDYDQADSFDWASIWRHYTNNGVNDMTVITYDDGSVVIL
;
A
#
# COMPACT_ATOMS: atom_id res chain seq x y z
N MET A 1 -26.92 -7.36 -16.13
CA MET A 1 -28.14 -7.68 -15.37
C MET A 1 -29.18 -8.31 -16.27
N ARG A 2 -29.91 -9.28 -15.73
CA ARG A 2 -30.93 -10.07 -16.43
C ARG A 2 -32.32 -9.50 -16.22
N ASN A 3 -32.76 -9.46 -14.98
CA ASN A 3 -34.09 -9.11 -14.51
C ASN A 3 -34.00 -8.43 -13.12
N PRO A 4 -33.46 -7.20 -13.06
CA PRO A 4 -33.41 -6.44 -11.82
C PRO A 4 -34.84 -6.18 -11.31
N TRP A 5 -35.11 -6.61 -10.07
CA TRP A 5 -36.44 -6.54 -9.46
C TRP A 5 -36.60 -5.31 -8.58
N ARG A 6 -35.90 -5.27 -7.44
CA ARG A 6 -35.85 -4.11 -6.55
C ARG A 6 -34.48 -3.48 -6.55
N VAL A 7 -34.47 -2.15 -6.63
CA VAL A 7 -33.31 -1.30 -6.41
C VAL A 7 -33.54 -0.53 -5.11
N ALA A 8 -32.56 -0.51 -4.23
CA ALA A 8 -32.59 0.23 -2.98
C ALA A 8 -31.37 1.12 -2.85
N PHE A 9 -31.53 2.21 -2.11
CA PHE A 9 -30.45 3.12 -1.79
C PHE A 9 -30.22 3.10 -0.29
N ASP A 10 -28.96 3.06 0.12
CA ASP A 10 -28.62 3.32 1.51
C ASP A 10 -28.88 4.82 1.79
N PRO A 11 -29.82 5.16 2.68
CA PRO A 11 -30.14 6.56 2.97
C PRO A 11 -29.01 7.31 3.69
N ARG A 12 -27.98 6.61 4.18
CA ARG A 12 -26.87 7.19 4.95
C ARG A 12 -25.76 7.71 4.04
N ASN A 13 -25.50 7.03 2.92
CA ASN A 13 -24.37 7.34 2.04
C ASN A 13 -24.72 7.37 0.53
N GLY A 14 -25.91 6.92 0.14
CA GLY A 14 -26.39 6.90 -1.24
C GLY A 14 -25.97 5.69 -2.07
N ASP A 15 -25.35 4.67 -1.45
CA ASP A 15 -24.95 3.45 -2.14
C ASP A 15 -26.15 2.70 -2.69
N ILE A 16 -25.95 1.96 -3.79
CA ILE A 16 -27.04 1.29 -4.51
C ILE A 16 -26.94 -0.23 -4.39
N TYR A 17 -28.05 -0.86 -4.02
CA TYR A 17 -28.24 -2.31 -3.99
C TYR A 17 -29.27 -2.71 -5.05
N ILE A 18 -28.99 -3.76 -5.81
CA ILE A 18 -29.81 -4.18 -6.94
C ILE A 18 -29.99 -5.69 -6.90
N ALA A 19 -31.20 -6.13 -6.54
CA ALA A 19 -31.59 -7.53 -6.61
C ALA A 19 -31.89 -7.91 -8.07
N ASP A 20 -31.21 -8.91 -8.60
CA ASP A 20 -31.34 -9.39 -9.97
C ASP A 20 -31.75 -10.87 -9.98
N VAL A 21 -32.95 -11.13 -10.52
CA VAL A 21 -33.49 -12.48 -10.59
C VAL A 21 -32.77 -13.24 -11.70
N GLY A 22 -32.14 -14.36 -11.36
CA GLY A 22 -31.40 -15.17 -12.34
C GLY A 22 -32.28 -16.06 -13.21
N GLN A 23 -31.65 -16.79 -14.13
CA GLN A 23 -32.33 -17.57 -15.16
C GLN A 23 -32.63 -19.00 -14.74
N GLU A 24 -31.65 -19.72 -14.18
CA GLU A 24 -31.73 -21.14 -13.85
C GLU A 24 -31.10 -21.47 -12.50
N GLN A 25 -29.90 -20.99 -12.19
CA GLN A 25 -29.06 -21.52 -11.10
C GLN A 25 -28.82 -20.56 -9.94
N ARG A 26 -28.85 -19.24 -10.19
CA ARG A 26 -28.49 -18.26 -9.17
C ARG A 26 -29.57 -17.20 -9.01
N GLU A 27 -29.67 -16.69 -7.81
CA GLU A 27 -30.26 -15.38 -7.52
C GLU A 27 -29.13 -14.44 -7.11
N GLU A 28 -29.20 -13.17 -7.50
CA GLU A 28 -28.06 -12.25 -7.43
C GLU A 28 -28.41 -10.98 -6.67
N LEU A 29 -27.50 -10.51 -5.82
CA LEU A 29 -27.51 -9.17 -5.28
C LEU A 29 -26.25 -8.44 -5.75
N ASN A 30 -26.45 -7.31 -6.42
CA ASN A 30 -25.39 -6.46 -6.92
C ASN A 30 -25.34 -5.17 -6.11
N PHE A 31 -24.15 -4.58 -6.01
CA PHE A 31 -23.93 -3.35 -5.25
C PHE A 31 -22.98 -2.42 -6.01
N ARG A 32 -23.15 -1.12 -5.83
CA ARG A 32 -22.13 -0.10 -6.16
C ARG A 32 -22.14 1.01 -5.11
N ALA A 33 -20.96 1.52 -4.79
CA ALA A 33 -20.86 2.75 -4.03
C ALA A 33 -21.46 3.93 -4.81
N ALA A 34 -21.97 4.94 -4.10
CA ALA A 34 -22.64 6.10 -4.71
C ALA A 34 -21.76 6.84 -5.75
N ASN A 35 -20.47 6.94 -5.47
CA ASN A 35 -19.45 7.57 -6.33
C ASN A 35 -19.04 6.71 -7.53
N GLU A 36 -19.46 5.44 -7.57
CA GLU A 36 -19.02 4.46 -8.55
C GLU A 36 -20.13 3.97 -9.49
N ALA A 37 -21.40 4.25 -9.19
CA ALA A 37 -22.55 3.56 -9.79
C ALA A 37 -22.68 3.65 -11.34
N ALA A 38 -22.01 4.58 -12.01
CA ALA A 38 -22.14 4.79 -13.44
C ALA A 38 -21.39 3.75 -14.31
N GLY A 39 -21.98 3.37 -15.45
CA GLY A 39 -21.31 2.57 -16.48
C GLY A 39 -21.06 1.09 -16.14
N ALA A 40 -21.65 0.59 -15.06
CA ALA A 40 -21.46 -0.78 -14.56
C ALA A 40 -21.89 -1.86 -15.57
N ASN A 41 -21.06 -2.90 -15.73
CA ASN A 41 -21.40 -4.08 -16.53
C ASN A 41 -21.48 -5.35 -15.67
N PHE A 42 -22.68 -5.73 -15.25
CA PHE A 42 -22.92 -6.90 -14.39
C PHE A 42 -23.06 -8.23 -15.16
N GLY A 43 -22.26 -8.44 -16.22
CA GLY A 43 -22.04 -9.76 -16.82
C GLY A 43 -23.14 -10.38 -17.69
N TRP A 44 -24.43 -10.20 -17.41
CA TRP A 44 -25.50 -10.83 -18.23
C TRP A 44 -25.44 -10.39 -19.70
N ARG A 45 -25.52 -11.28 -20.70
CA ARG A 45 -25.89 -12.70 -20.62
C ARG A 45 -24.74 -13.71 -20.59
N ARG A 46 -23.50 -13.29 -20.31
CA ARG A 46 -22.33 -14.17 -20.23
C ARG A 46 -22.18 -14.85 -18.87
N MET A 47 -22.75 -14.24 -17.84
CA MET A 47 -22.71 -14.69 -16.44
C MET A 47 -24.13 -14.79 -15.89
N GLU A 48 -24.36 -15.80 -15.06
CA GLU A 48 -25.48 -15.92 -14.12
C GLU A 48 -24.86 -16.16 -12.74
N GLY A 49 -24.85 -15.13 -11.92
CA GLY A 49 -24.04 -15.05 -10.72
C GLY A 49 -22.55 -15.09 -11.05
N SER A 50 -21.81 -15.93 -10.35
CA SER A 50 -20.42 -16.28 -10.70
C SER A 50 -20.29 -17.37 -11.76
N LEU A 51 -21.41 -17.94 -12.26
CA LEU A 51 -21.39 -19.04 -13.21
C LEU A 51 -21.43 -18.56 -14.67
N PRO A 52 -20.68 -19.18 -15.59
CA PRO A 52 -20.84 -18.91 -17.02
C PRO A 52 -22.23 -19.29 -17.52
N TYR A 53 -22.88 -18.38 -18.25
CA TYR A 53 -24.19 -18.60 -18.86
C TYR A 53 -24.21 -18.16 -20.33
N PRO A 54 -24.88 -18.91 -21.24
CA PRO A 54 -25.28 -20.31 -21.09
C PRO A 54 -24.07 -21.22 -20.82
N PRO A 55 -24.29 -22.45 -20.34
CA PRO A 55 -23.20 -23.41 -20.08
C PRO A 55 -22.24 -23.53 -21.28
N GLY A 56 -20.93 -23.38 -21.02
CA GLY A 56 -19.89 -23.34 -22.05
C GLY A 56 -19.50 -21.94 -22.53
N SER A 57 -20.02 -20.88 -21.93
CA SER A 57 -19.61 -19.50 -22.21
C SER A 57 -18.18 -19.20 -21.69
N PRO A 58 -17.38 -18.38 -22.41
CA PRO A 58 -16.00 -18.11 -22.05
C PRO A 58 -15.80 -17.16 -20.84
N ASN A 59 -14.91 -17.63 -19.96
CA ASN A 59 -14.26 -17.11 -18.75
C ASN A 59 -15.10 -16.31 -17.74
N PRO A 60 -15.31 -16.84 -16.50
CA PRO A 60 -15.89 -16.10 -15.37
C PRO A 60 -14.95 -15.03 -14.77
N ASN A 61 -13.66 -15.00 -15.13
CA ASN A 61 -12.64 -14.08 -14.60
C ASN A 61 -12.37 -12.88 -15.54
N ASP A 62 -13.38 -12.33 -16.20
CA ASP A 62 -13.26 -11.12 -17.02
C ASP A 62 -13.31 -9.87 -16.10
N PRO A 63 -12.19 -9.14 -15.90
CA PRO A 63 -12.15 -8.03 -14.93
C PRO A 63 -12.98 -6.82 -15.37
N SER A 64 -13.51 -6.81 -16.59
CA SER A 64 -14.46 -5.77 -17.04
C SER A 64 -15.89 -6.00 -16.54
N LEU A 65 -16.15 -7.14 -15.91
CA LEU A 65 -17.44 -7.51 -15.35
C LEU A 65 -17.44 -7.29 -13.84
N ILE A 66 -18.57 -6.81 -13.33
CA ILE A 66 -18.82 -6.71 -11.89
C ILE A 66 -19.70 -7.88 -11.50
N LEU A 67 -19.15 -8.79 -10.69
CA LEU A 67 -19.89 -9.92 -10.15
C LEU A 67 -20.83 -9.45 -9.02
N PRO A 68 -21.92 -10.17 -8.75
CA PRO A 68 -22.77 -9.86 -7.60
C PRO A 68 -21.97 -9.98 -6.30
N ILE A 69 -22.28 -9.10 -5.34
CA ILE A 69 -21.67 -9.13 -4.00
C ILE A 69 -22.20 -10.30 -3.15
N TYR A 70 -23.36 -10.82 -3.50
CA TYR A 70 -23.94 -11.99 -2.87
C TYR A 70 -24.80 -12.76 -3.88
N GLU A 71 -24.72 -14.07 -3.84
CA GLU A 71 -25.53 -14.95 -4.69
C GLU A 71 -25.89 -16.22 -3.94
N TYR A 72 -27.00 -16.85 -4.33
CA TYR A 72 -27.40 -18.14 -3.76
C TYR A 72 -28.13 -19.02 -4.76
N GLY A 73 -28.05 -20.32 -4.51
CA GLY A 73 -28.64 -21.35 -5.36
C GLY A 73 -30.12 -21.61 -5.06
N ARG A 74 -30.73 -22.40 -5.94
CA ARG A 74 -32.15 -22.80 -5.86
C ARG A 74 -32.55 -23.60 -4.62
N THR A 75 -31.59 -24.11 -3.87
CA THR A 75 -31.80 -24.78 -2.58
C THR A 75 -32.01 -23.80 -1.44
N VAL A 76 -31.58 -22.55 -1.60
CA VAL A 76 -31.70 -21.48 -0.59
C VAL A 76 -32.92 -20.61 -0.90
N GLY A 77 -33.10 -20.17 -2.14
CA GLY A 77 -34.22 -19.33 -2.54
C GLY A 77 -34.66 -19.56 -3.99
N ALA A 78 -35.79 -18.97 -4.36
CA ALA A 78 -36.45 -19.18 -5.64
C ALA A 78 -36.49 -17.92 -6.52
N THR A 79 -36.62 -16.73 -5.94
CA THR A 79 -36.72 -15.46 -6.66
C THR A 79 -36.36 -14.35 -5.68
N ILE A 80 -35.17 -13.77 -5.83
CA ILE A 80 -34.78 -12.63 -5.00
C ILE A 80 -35.70 -11.46 -5.29
N ILE A 81 -36.28 -10.91 -4.21
CA ILE A 81 -37.15 -9.73 -4.28
C ILE A 81 -36.34 -8.47 -4.01
N GLY A 82 -35.24 -8.60 -3.27
CA GLY A 82 -34.45 -7.47 -2.77
C GLY A 82 -34.96 -7.00 -1.42
N GLY A 83 -34.57 -5.80 -1.01
CA GLY A 83 -34.69 -5.35 0.36
C GLY A 83 -34.43 -3.86 0.55
N GLU A 84 -34.22 -3.46 1.80
CA GLU A 84 -33.88 -2.09 2.20
C GLU A 84 -32.74 -2.08 3.21
N VAL A 85 -32.04 -0.95 3.30
CA VAL A 85 -31.09 -0.73 4.40
C VAL A 85 -31.86 -0.36 5.65
N TYR A 86 -31.66 -1.13 6.72
CA TYR A 86 -32.33 -0.90 8.00
C TYR A 86 -31.71 0.31 8.72
N ILE A 87 -32.53 1.27 9.15
CA ILE A 87 -32.09 2.45 9.91
C ILE A 87 -32.98 2.70 11.15
N GLY A 88 -33.66 1.65 11.60
CA GLY A 88 -34.62 1.71 12.70
C GLY A 88 -33.98 1.63 14.09
N ALA A 89 -34.81 1.29 15.09
CA ALA A 89 -34.42 1.31 16.49
C ALA A 89 -33.51 0.15 16.94
N ALA A 90 -33.45 -0.96 16.19
CA ALA A 90 -32.56 -2.08 16.52
C ALA A 90 -31.12 -1.75 16.09
N ALA A 91 -30.32 -1.25 17.03
CA ALA A 91 -28.98 -0.72 16.78
C ALA A 91 -28.07 -1.70 16.00
N ASP A 92 -28.12 -2.99 16.32
CA ASP A 92 -27.26 -4.02 15.70
C ASP A 92 -27.58 -4.25 14.22
N PHE A 93 -28.82 -3.92 13.80
CA PHE A 93 -29.28 -4.01 12.43
C PHE A 93 -29.11 -2.70 11.66
N VAL A 94 -28.81 -1.58 12.34
CA VAL A 94 -28.61 -0.30 11.66
C VAL A 94 -27.49 -0.42 10.64
N GLY A 95 -27.83 -0.19 9.39
CA GLY A 95 -26.94 -0.24 8.26
C GLY A 95 -26.79 -1.57 7.55
N GLN A 96 -27.46 -2.61 8.03
CA GLN A 96 -27.54 -3.86 7.30
C GLN A 96 -28.53 -3.72 6.14
N TYR A 97 -28.18 -4.26 4.98
CA TYR A 97 -29.13 -4.47 3.90
C TYR A 97 -29.95 -5.73 4.19
N VAL A 98 -31.23 -5.54 4.48
CA VAL A 98 -32.16 -6.63 4.81
C VAL A 98 -33.05 -6.89 3.62
N PHE A 99 -32.98 -8.09 3.07
CA PHE A 99 -33.65 -8.48 1.82
C PHE A 99 -34.34 -9.82 1.94
N GLY A 100 -35.16 -10.15 0.96
CA GLY A 100 -35.87 -11.43 0.96
C GLY A 100 -36.05 -12.04 -0.40
N ASP A 101 -36.54 -13.27 -0.34
CA ASP A 101 -36.93 -14.08 -1.48
C ASP A 101 -38.45 -14.28 -1.49
N PHE A 102 -39.01 -14.52 -2.67
CA PHE A 102 -40.43 -14.78 -2.85
C PHE A 102 -40.94 -15.90 -1.93
N ASN A 103 -40.10 -16.90 -1.62
CA ASN A 103 -40.47 -18.01 -0.76
C ASN A 103 -40.76 -17.62 0.71
N GLY A 104 -40.35 -16.41 1.15
CA GLY A 104 -40.51 -15.93 2.52
C GLY A 104 -39.21 -15.82 3.32
N SER A 105 -38.09 -16.32 2.79
CA SER A 105 -36.79 -16.19 3.44
C SER A 105 -36.38 -14.72 3.52
N ILE A 106 -35.88 -14.32 4.68
CA ILE A 106 -35.31 -13.00 4.97
C ILE A 106 -33.84 -13.19 5.26
N PHE A 107 -33.01 -12.33 4.69
CA PHE A 107 -31.56 -12.32 4.83
C PHE A 107 -31.11 -10.92 5.26
N SER A 108 -29.93 -10.83 5.86
CA SER A 108 -29.24 -9.57 6.06
C SER A 108 -27.76 -9.70 5.69
N LEU A 109 -27.14 -8.58 5.33
CA LEU A 109 -25.69 -8.46 5.16
C LEU A 109 -25.25 -7.02 5.43
N ARG A 110 -23.95 -6.82 5.60
CA ARG A 110 -23.30 -5.50 5.62
C ARG A 110 -22.35 -5.36 4.44
N ILE A 111 -21.95 -4.13 4.15
CA ILE A 111 -20.89 -3.84 3.19
C ILE A 111 -19.67 -3.32 3.93
N ALA A 112 -18.52 -3.95 3.67
CA ALA A 112 -17.22 -3.43 4.05
C ALA A 112 -16.33 -3.39 2.80
N ASN A 113 -15.75 -2.22 2.49
CA ASN A 113 -14.89 -2.00 1.33
C ASN A 113 -15.48 -2.53 0.00
N GLY A 114 -16.78 -2.33 -0.21
CA GLY A 114 -17.48 -2.75 -1.43
C GLY A 114 -17.83 -4.24 -1.52
N VAL A 115 -17.53 -5.03 -0.48
CA VAL A 115 -17.80 -6.48 -0.41
C VAL A 115 -18.88 -6.76 0.63
N ALA A 116 -19.73 -7.76 0.37
CA ALA A 116 -20.70 -8.23 1.36
C ALA A 116 -19.99 -9.00 2.48
N ILE A 117 -20.31 -8.66 3.73
CA ILE A 117 -19.92 -9.38 4.93
C ILE A 117 -21.17 -9.72 5.75
N ASP A 118 -21.06 -10.65 6.69
CA ASP A 118 -22.14 -11.05 7.60
C ASP A 118 -23.44 -11.46 6.87
N ALA A 119 -23.33 -12.08 5.69
CA ALA A 119 -24.48 -12.48 4.91
C ALA A 119 -25.15 -13.71 5.53
N VAL A 120 -26.34 -13.52 6.10
CA VAL A 120 -27.00 -14.53 6.95
C VAL A 120 -28.51 -14.57 6.73
N GLU A 121 -29.10 -15.77 6.81
CA GLU A 121 -30.54 -15.97 6.79
C GLU A 121 -31.14 -15.66 8.18
N LYS A 122 -32.06 -14.70 8.22
CA LYS A 122 -32.66 -14.12 9.44
C LYS A 122 -34.10 -14.54 9.68
N THR A 123 -34.70 -15.38 8.82
CA THR A 123 -36.13 -15.73 8.91
C THR A 123 -36.53 -16.27 10.28
N GLY A 124 -35.71 -17.15 10.86
CA GLY A 124 -35.96 -17.72 12.18
C GLY A 124 -35.89 -16.72 13.34
N GLN A 125 -35.26 -15.56 13.12
CA GLN A 125 -35.10 -14.51 14.13
C GLN A 125 -36.30 -13.54 14.19
N LEU A 126 -37.24 -13.66 13.25
CA LEU A 126 -38.42 -12.79 13.19
C LEU A 126 -39.50 -13.24 14.17
N ALA A 127 -40.04 -12.28 14.92
CA ALA A 127 -41.16 -12.53 15.81
C ALA A 127 -42.51 -12.59 15.04
N GLY A 128 -43.41 -13.47 15.48
CA GLY A 128 -44.78 -13.52 14.99
C GLY A 128 -44.98 -14.34 13.71
N SER A 129 -45.93 -13.93 12.86
CA SER A 129 -46.21 -14.63 11.61
C SER A 129 -45.14 -14.32 10.57
N LEU A 130 -44.46 -15.35 10.07
CA LEU A 130 -43.39 -15.19 9.09
C LEU A 130 -43.92 -14.68 7.74
N PRO A 131 -43.15 -13.79 7.06
CA PRO A 131 -43.42 -13.41 5.69
C PRO A 131 -43.43 -14.61 4.74
N HIS A 132 -44.21 -14.50 3.66
CA HIS A 132 -44.26 -15.47 2.57
C HIS A 132 -44.82 -14.82 1.32
N ALA A 133 -44.51 -15.37 0.14
CA ALA A 133 -44.90 -14.78 -1.14
C ALA A 133 -44.55 -13.30 -1.20
N ILE A 134 -43.34 -12.94 -0.75
CA ILE A 134 -42.87 -11.56 -0.67
C ILE A 134 -42.75 -11.03 -2.09
N VAL A 135 -43.19 -9.79 -2.33
CA VAL A 135 -43.11 -9.13 -3.64
C VAL A 135 -42.45 -7.77 -3.59
N ASP A 136 -42.37 -7.18 -2.39
CA ASP A 136 -41.79 -5.86 -2.17
C ASP A 136 -41.42 -5.70 -0.68
N PHE A 137 -40.64 -4.68 -0.39
CA PHE A 137 -40.27 -4.18 0.93
C PHE A 137 -40.58 -2.68 1.03
N ALA A 138 -40.63 -2.13 2.23
CA ALA A 138 -40.71 -0.69 2.44
C ALA A 138 -40.14 -0.32 3.81
N ALA A 139 -39.59 0.88 3.95
CA ALA A 139 -39.25 1.46 5.23
C ALA A 139 -40.15 2.67 5.54
N ASP A 140 -40.52 2.86 6.81
CA ASP A 140 -41.18 4.09 7.26
C ASP A 140 -40.17 5.19 7.63
N THR A 141 -40.67 6.38 7.97
CA THR A 141 -39.81 7.52 8.37
C THR A 141 -39.06 7.31 9.68
N ALA A 142 -39.41 6.29 10.46
CA ALA A 142 -38.71 5.92 11.69
C ALA A 142 -37.69 4.79 11.44
N GLY A 143 -37.52 4.34 10.18
CA GLY A 143 -36.61 3.27 9.82
C GLY A 143 -37.13 1.87 10.09
N ASN A 144 -38.40 1.70 10.44
CA ASN A 144 -38.99 0.37 10.59
C ASN A 144 -39.15 -0.26 9.21
N LEU A 145 -38.79 -1.54 9.11
CA LEU A 145 -38.84 -2.29 7.85
C LEU A 145 -40.13 -3.10 7.74
N TYR A 146 -40.64 -3.19 6.51
CA TYR A 146 -41.85 -3.93 6.19
C TYR A 146 -41.60 -4.82 4.97
N ALA A 147 -42.10 -6.05 5.01
CA ALA A 147 -42.23 -6.93 3.85
C ALA A 147 -43.68 -6.90 3.35
N ILE A 148 -43.86 -6.89 2.03
CA ILE A 148 -45.16 -6.84 1.37
C ILE A 148 -45.37 -8.15 0.62
N GLY A 149 -46.48 -8.81 0.90
CA GLY A 149 -46.87 -10.07 0.28
C GLY A 149 -47.72 -9.88 -0.96
N LEU A 150 -47.68 -10.86 -1.86
CA LEU A 150 -48.38 -10.87 -3.16
C LEU A 150 -49.89 -10.57 -3.07
N ILE A 151 -50.53 -10.93 -1.96
CA ILE A 151 -51.97 -10.72 -1.72
C ILE A 151 -52.29 -9.45 -0.92
N GLY A 152 -51.30 -8.57 -0.72
CA GLY A 152 -51.44 -7.29 -0.03
C GLY A 152 -51.26 -7.35 1.49
N THR A 153 -50.80 -8.48 2.04
CA THR A 153 -50.38 -8.54 3.45
C THR A 153 -49.11 -7.70 3.64
N ILE A 154 -49.03 -6.95 4.74
CA ILE A 154 -47.84 -6.19 5.10
C ILE A 154 -47.38 -6.69 6.47
N TRP A 155 -46.16 -7.19 6.54
CA TRP A 155 -45.49 -7.59 7.78
C TRP A 155 -44.53 -6.50 8.18
N ARG A 156 -44.59 -6.01 9.42
CA ARG A 156 -43.48 -5.27 10.01
C ARG A 156 -42.43 -6.29 10.43
N LEU A 157 -41.19 -6.09 10.01
CA LEU A 157 -40.07 -6.94 10.40
C LEU A 157 -39.50 -6.43 11.72
N ASP A 158 -39.90 -7.10 12.80
CA ASP A 158 -39.39 -6.86 14.13
C ASP A 158 -38.24 -7.83 14.41
N PHE A 159 -37.03 -7.34 14.18
CA PHE A 159 -35.81 -7.94 14.71
C PHE A 159 -35.79 -7.59 16.20
N GLY A 160 -36.05 -8.58 17.06
CA GLY A 160 -36.11 -8.34 18.51
C GLY A 160 -34.84 -7.65 19.00
N SER A 161 -34.97 -6.69 19.93
CA SER A 161 -33.84 -6.03 20.60
C SER A 161 -33.14 -6.98 21.59
N GLY A 162 -32.77 -8.16 21.10
CA GLY A 162 -32.51 -9.38 21.86
C GLY A 162 -33.00 -10.63 21.12
N ALA A 163 -32.79 -10.72 19.80
CA ALA A 163 -32.49 -12.05 19.26
C ALA A 163 -31.17 -12.41 19.93
N GLU A 164 -31.22 -13.23 20.98
CA GLU A 164 -30.02 -13.86 21.51
C GLU A 164 -29.48 -14.71 20.37
N ASP A 165 -28.55 -14.11 19.64
CA ASP A 165 -27.45 -14.85 19.06
C ASP A 165 -26.79 -15.52 20.28
N VAL A 166 -27.19 -16.77 20.48
CA VAL A 166 -26.75 -17.62 21.57
C VAL A 166 -25.47 -18.29 21.13
N SER A 167 -24.71 -18.84 22.06
CA SER A 167 -23.57 -19.71 21.75
C SER A 167 -23.90 -20.74 20.67
N ASP A 168 -23.32 -20.56 19.49
CA ASP A 168 -23.46 -21.42 18.34
C ASP A 168 -22.27 -22.39 18.20
N ILE A 169 -22.45 -23.42 17.37
CA ILE A 169 -21.37 -24.31 16.93
C ILE A 169 -21.33 -24.23 15.41
N LEU A 170 -20.30 -23.61 14.86
CA LEU A 170 -20.02 -23.57 13.43
C LEU A 170 -18.92 -24.59 13.12
N ASP A 171 -19.15 -25.40 12.08
CA ASP A 171 -18.22 -26.41 11.57
C ASP A 171 -18.14 -26.27 10.05
N GLY A 172 -16.99 -25.83 9.52
CA GLY A 172 -16.74 -25.64 8.09
C GLY A 172 -16.63 -26.97 7.34
N GLY A 173 -16.04 -27.97 7.99
CA GLY A 173 -16.02 -29.34 7.50
C GLY A 173 -14.92 -29.60 6.48
N LEU A 174 -15.24 -29.59 5.18
CA LEU A 174 -14.26 -29.81 4.11
C LEU A 174 -14.29 -28.62 3.15
N GLY A 175 -13.14 -28.04 2.85
CA GLY A 175 -13.02 -26.89 1.95
C GLY A 175 -12.27 -25.76 2.61
N ASN A 176 -12.18 -24.63 1.93
CA ASN A 176 -11.60 -23.41 2.49
C ASN A 176 -12.79 -22.54 2.91
N ASP A 177 -13.06 -22.48 4.20
CA ASP A 177 -14.27 -21.90 4.76
C ASP A 177 -14.00 -20.52 5.41
N ILE A 178 -15.07 -19.71 5.50
CA ILE A 178 -15.06 -18.47 6.27
C ILE A 178 -16.10 -18.60 7.38
N LEU A 179 -15.64 -18.57 8.64
CA LEU A 179 -16.50 -18.70 9.82
C LEU A 179 -16.59 -17.37 10.55
N VAL A 180 -17.81 -16.92 10.83
CA VAL A 180 -18.12 -15.73 11.62
C VAL A 180 -19.21 -16.11 12.60
N GLY A 181 -18.89 -16.14 13.90
CA GLY A 181 -19.81 -16.55 14.96
C GLY A 181 -20.98 -15.57 15.13
N GLY A 182 -20.68 -14.27 15.09
CA GLY A 182 -21.67 -13.25 15.37
C GLY A 182 -21.62 -12.89 16.85
N ALA A 183 -22.76 -12.52 17.44
CA ALA A 183 -22.80 -12.29 18.88
C ALA A 183 -23.09 -13.61 19.61
N GLY A 184 -22.56 -13.76 20.82
CA GLY A 184 -22.71 -15.01 21.56
C GLY A 184 -21.35 -15.54 21.98
N ALA A 185 -21.31 -16.68 22.67
CA ALA A 185 -20.04 -17.34 22.95
C ALA A 185 -19.94 -18.57 22.06
N ASP A 186 -19.39 -18.39 20.87
CA ASP A 186 -19.47 -19.40 19.82
C ASP A 186 -18.29 -20.38 19.86
N ARG A 187 -18.51 -21.52 19.23
CA ARG A 187 -17.50 -22.54 18.95
C ARG A 187 -17.32 -22.61 17.45
N LEU A 188 -16.11 -22.31 16.99
CA LEU A 188 -15.78 -22.18 15.57
C LEU A 188 -14.77 -23.26 15.20
N LEU A 189 -15.15 -24.17 14.31
CA LEU A 189 -14.34 -25.30 13.87
C LEU A 189 -14.13 -25.18 12.35
N GLY A 190 -12.93 -24.87 11.89
CA GLY A 190 -12.63 -24.76 10.45
C GLY A 190 -12.81 -26.10 9.74
N GLY A 191 -12.08 -27.12 10.20
CA GLY A 191 -12.15 -28.45 9.61
C GLY A 191 -10.95 -28.69 8.70
N HIS A 192 -11.15 -29.30 7.54
CA HIS A 192 -10.08 -29.57 6.58
C HIS A 192 -10.08 -28.54 5.45
N GLY A 193 -8.92 -27.91 5.21
CA GLY A 193 -8.69 -26.93 4.15
C GLY A 193 -8.17 -25.65 4.76
N ASP A 194 -8.01 -24.61 3.95
CA ASP A 194 -7.42 -23.34 4.40
C ASP A 194 -8.54 -22.39 4.84
N ASP A 195 -8.78 -22.29 6.15
CA ASP A 195 -9.93 -21.62 6.73
C ASP A 195 -9.61 -20.21 7.24
N THR A 196 -10.60 -19.31 7.22
CA THR A 196 -10.52 -17.98 7.85
C THR A 196 -11.59 -17.85 8.92
N ILE A 197 -11.18 -17.72 10.18
CA ILE A 197 -12.09 -17.74 11.32
C ILE A 197 -12.07 -16.38 12.00
N TYR A 198 -13.23 -15.71 12.03
CA TYR A 198 -13.41 -14.43 12.73
C TYR A 198 -13.85 -14.70 14.16
N TRP A 199 -12.97 -14.32 15.08
CA TRP A 199 -13.16 -14.40 16.52
C TRP A 199 -13.54 -13.03 17.08
N ASP A 200 -14.48 -13.02 18.02
CA ASP A 200 -14.75 -11.86 18.85
C ASP A 200 -14.61 -12.14 20.36
N PRO A 201 -14.51 -11.12 21.23
CA PRO A 201 -14.27 -11.32 22.65
C PRO A 201 -15.35 -12.08 23.43
N ALA A 202 -16.54 -12.26 22.87
CA ALA A 202 -17.60 -13.06 23.48
C ALA A 202 -17.41 -14.56 23.22
N ASP A 203 -16.72 -14.93 22.14
CA ASP A 203 -16.37 -16.32 21.80
C ASP A 203 -15.39 -16.97 22.78
N ASP A 204 -15.56 -18.27 22.96
CA ASP A 204 -14.63 -19.07 23.75
C ASP A 204 -13.44 -19.52 22.89
N LEU A 205 -12.33 -18.76 22.98
CA LEU A 205 -11.05 -19.08 22.32
C LEU A 205 -10.64 -20.56 22.45
N SER A 206 -10.95 -21.23 23.57
CA SER A 206 -10.58 -22.64 23.75
C SER A 206 -11.33 -23.61 22.83
N ASN A 207 -12.38 -23.13 22.17
CA ASN A 207 -13.21 -23.84 21.21
C ASN A 207 -13.15 -23.24 19.80
N VAL A 208 -12.14 -22.42 19.53
CA VAL A 208 -11.83 -21.89 18.20
C VAL A 208 -10.67 -22.69 17.62
N LEU A 209 -10.92 -23.45 16.55
CA LEU A 209 -9.95 -24.37 15.95
C LEU A 209 -9.93 -24.17 14.43
N GLY A 210 -8.74 -24.00 13.84
CA GLY A 210 -8.54 -24.00 12.38
C GLY A 210 -8.71 -25.42 11.87
N GLY A 211 -7.69 -26.26 12.06
CA GLY A 211 -7.77 -27.68 11.76
C GLY A 211 -6.59 -28.10 10.89
N PRO A 212 -6.74 -29.13 10.04
CA PRO A 212 -5.72 -29.44 9.05
C PRO A 212 -5.83 -28.54 7.82
N GLY A 213 -4.83 -27.67 7.63
CA GLY A 213 -4.74 -26.77 6.48
C GLY A 213 -3.75 -25.65 6.74
N SER A 214 -3.91 -24.51 6.07
CA SER A 214 -3.27 -23.24 6.43
C SER A 214 -4.35 -22.23 6.82
N ASP A 215 -4.56 -22.07 8.11
CA ASP A 215 -5.69 -21.39 8.70
C ASP A 215 -5.32 -20.01 9.26
N LEU A 216 -6.26 -19.07 9.19
CA LEU A 216 -6.11 -17.69 9.63
C LEU A 216 -7.14 -17.34 10.72
N LEU A 217 -6.65 -16.93 11.89
CA LEU A 217 -7.49 -16.32 12.93
C LEU A 217 -7.61 -14.81 12.71
N VAL A 218 -8.82 -14.29 12.51
CA VAL A 218 -9.10 -12.86 12.37
C VAL A 218 -9.77 -12.34 13.64
N PHE A 219 -9.32 -11.20 14.16
CA PHE A 219 -9.97 -10.53 15.30
C PHE A 219 -10.19 -9.05 14.99
N THR A 220 -11.25 -8.47 15.54
CA THR A 220 -11.64 -7.07 15.25
C THR A 220 -11.83 -6.25 16.51
N ASN A 221 -11.46 -4.95 16.47
CA ASN A 221 -11.72 -3.92 17.50
C ASN A 221 -11.77 -4.41 18.96
N GLY A 222 -10.71 -5.11 19.39
CA GLY A 222 -10.56 -5.69 20.73
C GLY A 222 -9.10 -5.86 21.13
N ALA A 223 -8.85 -6.49 22.29
CA ALA A 223 -7.49 -6.82 22.71
C ALA A 223 -6.95 -8.00 21.89
N THR A 224 -5.76 -7.86 21.32
CA THR A 224 -5.05 -8.96 20.65
C THR A 224 -4.90 -10.13 21.62
N PRO A 225 -5.37 -11.34 21.29
CA PRO A 225 -5.31 -12.49 22.19
C PRO A 225 -3.90 -13.12 22.20
N THR A 226 -2.85 -12.34 22.50
CA THR A 226 -1.44 -12.76 22.39
C THR A 226 -1.05 -13.93 23.31
N THR A 227 -1.90 -14.31 24.26
CA THR A 227 -1.70 -15.50 25.11
C THR A 227 -2.31 -16.77 24.52
N PHE A 228 -3.05 -16.66 23.41
CA PHE A 228 -3.64 -17.78 22.70
C PHE A 228 -2.56 -18.55 21.95
N ASP A 229 -2.54 -19.87 22.05
CA ASP A 229 -1.59 -20.70 21.32
C ASP A 229 -2.19 -21.06 19.95
N LEU A 230 -1.84 -20.29 18.92
CA LEU A 230 -2.32 -20.47 17.55
C LEU A 230 -2.01 -21.89 17.05
N SER A 231 -0.76 -22.31 17.19
CA SER A 231 -0.29 -23.63 16.75
C SER A 231 -1.04 -24.79 17.41
N ALA A 232 -1.36 -24.68 18.71
CA ALA A 232 -2.12 -25.70 19.42
C ALA A 232 -3.58 -25.81 18.98
N HIS A 233 -4.12 -24.76 18.35
CA HIS A 233 -5.48 -24.71 17.83
C HIS A 233 -5.53 -24.86 16.30
N GLY A 234 -4.39 -25.14 15.68
CA GLY A 234 -4.27 -25.36 14.24
C GLY A 234 -4.39 -24.07 13.43
N PHE A 235 -3.73 -23.00 13.85
CA PHE A 235 -3.60 -21.75 13.10
C PHE A 235 -2.14 -21.45 12.78
N GLU A 236 -1.87 -21.08 11.52
CA GLU A 236 -0.54 -20.72 11.02
C GLU A 236 -0.29 -19.20 11.09
N ALA A 237 -1.36 -18.41 11.17
CA ALA A 237 -1.29 -16.95 11.24
C ALA A 237 -2.49 -16.33 11.96
N ALA A 238 -2.33 -15.07 12.36
CA ALA A 238 -3.41 -14.25 12.88
C ALA A 238 -3.43 -12.85 12.24
N GLU A 239 -4.61 -12.24 12.16
CA GLU A 239 -4.82 -10.91 11.60
C GLU A 239 -5.77 -10.08 12.46
N GLY A 240 -5.28 -8.96 12.98
CA GLY A 240 -6.08 -7.95 13.66
C GLY A 240 -6.58 -6.90 12.68
N ARG A 241 -7.89 -6.67 12.61
CA ARG A 241 -8.50 -5.60 11.81
C ARG A 241 -9.15 -4.56 12.69
N PHE A 242 -8.68 -3.33 12.58
CA PHE A 242 -9.10 -2.21 13.40
C PHE A 242 -9.71 -1.12 12.52
N THR A 243 -10.83 -0.56 12.97
CA THR A 243 -11.45 0.63 12.37
C THR A 243 -11.46 1.73 13.42
N ASP A 244 -11.02 2.93 13.03
CA ASP A 244 -10.97 4.03 13.96
C ASP A 244 -12.36 4.46 14.41
N THR A 245 -12.53 4.57 15.73
CA THR A 245 -13.74 5.09 16.37
C THR A 245 -13.47 6.36 17.17
N GLU A 246 -12.23 6.86 17.20
CA GLU A 246 -11.77 7.88 18.15
C GLU A 246 -11.21 9.16 17.47
N GLY A 247 -11.29 9.30 16.16
CA GLY A 247 -10.87 10.50 15.43
C GLY A 247 -9.35 10.63 15.32
N ASN A 248 -8.67 9.48 15.27
CA ASN A 248 -7.26 9.40 14.91
C ASN A 248 -7.08 9.78 13.43
N PRO A 249 -5.87 10.12 12.97
CA PRO A 249 -5.65 10.46 11.56
C PRO A 249 -5.75 9.25 10.60
N TRP A 250 -6.12 8.07 11.10
CA TRP A 250 -6.24 6.84 10.33
C TRP A 250 -7.64 6.27 10.37
N SER A 251 -8.08 5.69 9.25
CA SER A 251 -9.40 5.11 9.08
C SER A 251 -9.42 3.64 9.44
N THR A 252 -8.43 2.87 8.96
CA THR A 252 -8.33 1.43 9.22
C THR A 252 -6.88 1.00 9.41
N ARG A 253 -6.67 0.00 10.28
CA ARG A 253 -5.38 -0.63 10.50
C ARG A 253 -5.51 -2.14 10.46
N THR A 254 -4.62 -2.82 9.76
CA THR A 254 -4.52 -4.28 9.72
C THR A 254 -3.15 -4.69 10.25
N GLU A 255 -3.11 -5.63 11.18
CA GLU A 255 -1.87 -6.16 11.77
C GLU A 255 -1.83 -7.67 11.58
N ARG A 256 -0.83 -8.18 10.87
CA ARG A 256 -0.62 -9.61 10.63
C ARG A 256 0.48 -10.16 11.52
N TYR A 257 0.28 -11.37 11.98
CA TYR A 257 1.19 -12.10 12.84
C TYR A 257 1.39 -13.52 12.32
N ASP A 258 2.57 -14.07 12.61
CA ASP A 258 2.82 -15.51 12.45
C ASP A 258 2.20 -16.34 13.59
N GLU A 259 2.37 -17.66 13.51
CA GLU A 259 1.90 -18.63 14.52
C GLU A 259 2.46 -18.39 15.95
N LEU A 260 3.52 -17.59 16.09
CA LEU A 260 4.16 -17.25 17.37
C LEU A 260 3.79 -15.83 17.85
N TRP A 261 2.81 -15.19 17.21
CA TRP A 261 2.42 -13.79 17.46
C TRP A 261 3.53 -12.76 17.20
N ARG A 262 4.52 -13.08 16.36
CA ARG A 262 5.49 -12.09 15.87
C ARG A 262 4.83 -11.30 14.75
N SER A 263 4.93 -9.97 14.80
CA SER A 263 4.44 -9.12 13.72
C SER A 263 5.12 -9.50 12.40
N ASP A 264 4.32 -9.64 11.36
CA ASP A 264 4.74 -9.96 9.99
C ASP A 264 4.53 -8.73 9.10
N PHE A 265 3.30 -8.21 9.07
CA PHE A 265 2.95 -7.08 8.21
C PHE A 265 1.91 -6.18 8.85
N VAL A 266 2.08 -4.86 8.75
CA VAL A 266 1.11 -3.88 9.24
C VAL A 266 0.72 -2.95 8.10
N THR A 267 -0.57 -2.71 7.93
CA THR A 267 -1.11 -1.73 6.97
C THR A 267 -1.97 -0.72 7.70
N ILE A 268 -1.75 0.56 7.45
CA ILE A 268 -2.54 1.67 7.95
C ILE A 268 -3.07 2.45 6.75
N ILE A 269 -4.38 2.69 6.72
CA ILE A 269 -5.00 3.60 5.75
C ILE A 269 -5.42 4.84 6.52
N ASN A 270 -4.98 5.99 6.04
CA ASN A 270 -5.27 7.30 6.61
C ASN A 270 -6.63 7.84 6.16
N ASP A 271 -7.20 8.78 6.91
CA ASP A 271 -8.50 9.40 6.59
C ASP A 271 -8.51 10.13 5.23
N ASP A 272 -7.34 10.60 4.79
CA ASP A 272 -7.15 11.24 3.49
C ASP A 272 -6.95 10.25 2.33
N GLY A 273 -6.90 8.94 2.64
CA GLY A 273 -6.68 7.86 1.68
C GLY A 273 -5.21 7.50 1.47
N ALA A 274 -4.24 8.22 2.07
CA ALA A 274 -2.85 7.80 2.07
C ALA A 274 -2.69 6.47 2.83
N ARG A 275 -1.67 5.67 2.50
CA ARG A 275 -1.44 4.38 3.18
C ARG A 275 0.00 4.24 3.64
N ALA A 276 0.20 3.57 4.77
CA ALA A 276 1.50 3.16 5.25
C ALA A 276 1.53 1.64 5.44
N GLU A 277 2.64 1.03 5.06
CA GLU A 277 2.91 -0.41 5.17
C GLU A 277 4.21 -0.60 5.93
N LEU A 278 4.23 -1.54 6.88
CA LEU A 278 5.42 -1.94 7.64
C LEU A 278 5.56 -3.45 7.59
N ASP A 279 6.64 -3.92 6.98
CA ASP A 279 7.01 -5.32 6.83
C ASP A 279 8.12 -5.66 7.84
N PHE A 280 8.01 -6.83 8.48
CA PHE A 280 8.97 -7.34 9.44
C PHE A 280 9.61 -8.61 8.88
N ASP A 281 10.94 -8.67 8.86
CA ASP A 281 11.61 -9.85 8.34
C ASP A 281 11.53 -11.03 9.30
N LEU A 282 10.68 -12.00 8.95
CA LEU A 282 10.59 -13.29 9.63
C LEU A 282 11.44 -14.38 8.96
N ALA A 283 11.99 -14.11 7.77
CA ALA A 283 12.70 -15.07 6.92
C ALA A 283 14.23 -15.04 7.10
N GLY A 284 14.79 -14.04 7.80
CA GLY A 284 16.22 -13.91 8.04
C GLY A 284 16.98 -13.43 6.79
N ALA A 285 16.38 -12.50 6.06
CA ALA A 285 17.07 -11.61 5.14
C ALA A 285 18.10 -10.74 5.87
N ILE A 286 18.75 -9.83 5.13
CA ILE A 286 19.74 -8.90 5.70
C ILE A 286 19.09 -7.63 6.30
N TRP A 287 17.77 -7.50 6.14
CA TRP A 287 16.98 -6.37 6.59
C TRP A 287 16.04 -6.83 7.70
N SER A 288 15.73 -5.94 8.63
CA SER A 288 14.88 -6.22 9.79
C SER A 288 13.47 -5.67 9.60
N THR A 289 13.34 -4.45 9.06
CA THR A 289 12.05 -3.85 8.72
C THR A 289 12.09 -3.12 7.38
N ASN A 290 10.96 -3.10 6.68
CA ASN A 290 10.75 -2.27 5.50
C ASN A 290 9.45 -1.50 5.65
N PHE A 291 9.53 -0.18 5.53
CA PHE A 291 8.42 0.74 5.70
C PHE A 291 8.17 1.50 4.40
N ASN A 292 6.93 1.50 3.92
CA ASN A 292 6.50 2.20 2.73
C ASN A 292 5.35 3.15 3.05
N GLN A 293 5.45 4.41 2.64
CA GLN A 293 4.32 5.34 2.60
C GLN A 293 3.92 5.59 1.16
N TYR A 294 2.61 5.64 0.94
CA TYR A 294 2.04 6.03 -0.34
C TYR A 294 1.03 7.14 -0.14
N ASP A 295 0.98 8.04 -1.11
CA ASP A 295 -0.01 9.10 -1.14
C ASP A 295 -1.44 8.57 -1.37
N ALA A 296 -2.42 9.47 -1.32
CA ALA A 296 -3.83 9.15 -1.56
C ALA A 296 -4.13 8.67 -2.99
N GLN A 297 -3.17 8.75 -3.91
CA GLN A 297 -3.25 8.20 -5.27
C GLN A 297 -2.50 6.86 -5.40
N SER A 298 -2.07 6.26 -4.29
CA SER A 298 -1.30 5.01 -4.23
C SER A 298 0.08 5.06 -4.89
N ARG A 299 0.69 6.25 -5.00
CA ARG A 299 2.08 6.42 -5.46
C ARG A 299 3.02 6.34 -4.26
N LEU A 300 4.14 5.63 -4.41
CA LEU A 300 5.14 5.50 -3.34
C LEU A 300 5.81 6.86 -3.10
N ASP A 301 5.72 7.34 -1.86
CA ASP A 301 6.19 8.64 -1.42
C ASP A 301 7.49 8.51 -0.62
N ILE A 302 7.50 7.58 0.34
CA ILE A 302 8.68 7.29 1.17
C ILE A 302 8.87 5.78 1.25
N ASN A 303 10.11 5.32 1.11
CA ASN A 303 10.52 3.99 1.54
C ASN A 303 11.65 4.11 2.58
N VAL A 304 11.60 3.31 3.65
CA VAL A 304 12.68 3.17 4.62
C VAL A 304 12.94 1.69 4.85
N THR A 305 14.21 1.29 4.86
CA THR A 305 14.66 -0.06 5.19
C THR A 305 15.63 0.01 6.36
N GLU A 306 15.37 -0.77 7.40
CA GLU A 306 16.31 -0.98 8.51
C GLU A 306 17.04 -2.30 8.29
N PHE A 307 18.35 -2.32 8.49
CA PHE A 307 19.20 -3.49 8.33
C PHE A 307 19.49 -4.17 9.68
N ASP A 308 19.85 -5.45 9.64
CA ASP A 308 20.18 -6.23 10.85
C ASP A 308 21.38 -5.68 11.63
N ASP A 309 22.28 -4.98 10.94
CA ASP A 309 23.44 -4.33 11.53
C ASP A 309 23.12 -2.95 12.15
N GLY A 310 21.87 -2.50 12.04
CA GLY A 310 21.39 -1.21 12.52
C GLY A 310 21.52 -0.07 11.52
N ALA A 311 22.10 -0.31 10.34
CA ALA A 311 22.12 0.69 9.27
C ALA A 311 20.70 0.95 8.76
N THR A 312 20.48 2.11 8.13
CA THR A 312 19.20 2.45 7.51
C THR A 312 19.40 2.95 6.08
N ALA A 313 18.40 2.71 5.22
CA ALA A 313 18.33 3.34 3.92
C ALA A 313 16.94 3.93 3.72
N SER A 314 16.85 5.15 3.19
CA SER A 314 15.59 5.81 2.88
C SER A 314 15.57 6.28 1.43
N ASN A 315 14.38 6.30 0.84
CA ASN A 315 14.12 6.93 -0.45
C ASN A 315 12.91 7.84 -0.30
N ASP A 316 13.08 9.10 -0.69
CA ASP A 316 12.04 10.13 -0.73
C ASP A 316 11.72 10.43 -2.19
N PHE A 317 10.45 10.39 -2.57
CA PHE A 317 9.99 10.63 -3.94
C PHE A 317 9.19 11.93 -3.99
N ASP A 318 9.58 12.85 -4.88
CA ASP A 318 8.86 14.11 -5.03
C ASP A 318 7.60 13.93 -5.89
N GLN A 319 6.54 13.42 -5.27
CA GLN A 319 5.28 13.15 -5.95
C GLN A 319 4.54 14.41 -6.42
N ASP A 320 4.84 15.56 -5.81
CA ASP A 320 4.16 16.84 -6.06
C ASP A 320 5.01 17.83 -6.86
N THR A 321 6.22 17.43 -7.31
CA THR A 321 7.16 18.28 -8.04
C THR A 321 7.48 19.58 -7.28
N ALA A 322 7.58 19.47 -5.95
CA ALA A 322 7.87 20.57 -5.03
C ALA A 322 9.36 20.95 -5.03
N PHE A 323 10.22 20.05 -5.47
CA PHE A 323 11.66 20.17 -5.55
C PHE A 323 12.13 20.07 -7.01
N ASP A 324 13.43 20.27 -7.24
CA ASP A 324 14.06 20.08 -8.56
C ASP A 324 14.54 18.64 -8.79
N TRP A 325 14.32 17.78 -7.79
CA TRP A 325 14.65 16.37 -7.81
C TRP A 325 13.39 15.50 -7.78
N ALA A 326 13.46 14.38 -8.50
CA ALA A 326 12.38 13.40 -8.59
C ALA A 326 12.45 12.37 -7.45
N SER A 327 13.67 12.02 -7.01
CA SER A 327 13.86 11.18 -5.82
C SER A 327 15.22 11.40 -5.16
N ASN A 328 15.28 11.18 -3.85
CA ASN A 328 16.50 11.25 -3.07
C ASN A 328 16.62 10.00 -2.20
N TRP A 329 17.65 9.20 -2.47
CA TRP A 329 17.99 8.00 -1.70
C TRP A 329 19.17 8.28 -0.77
N ASN A 330 19.05 7.92 0.51
CA ASN A 330 20.12 8.05 1.50
C ASN A 330 20.37 6.72 2.19
N ARG A 331 21.62 6.45 2.54
CA ARG A 331 22.03 5.36 3.42
C ARG A 331 22.78 5.94 4.61
N TYR A 332 22.43 5.46 5.79
CA TYR A 332 23.06 5.83 7.05
C TYR A 332 23.72 4.60 7.67
N ALA A 333 24.89 4.81 8.26
CA ALA A 333 25.55 3.82 9.09
C ALA A 333 24.78 3.59 10.41
N PRO A 334 25.09 2.53 11.18
CA PRO A 334 24.39 2.21 12.43
C PRO A 334 24.47 3.28 13.54
N ASP A 335 25.30 4.30 13.38
CA ASP A 335 25.43 5.47 14.26
C ASP A 335 24.73 6.72 13.73
N ASP A 336 23.82 6.55 12.75
CA ASP A 336 23.04 7.58 12.06
C ASP A 336 23.87 8.58 11.25
N LEU A 337 25.13 8.27 10.93
CA LEU A 337 25.94 9.08 10.02
C LEU A 337 25.62 8.75 8.56
N LEU A 338 25.46 9.80 7.74
CA LEU A 338 25.22 9.65 6.30
C LEU A 338 26.45 9.00 5.65
N ASP A 339 26.22 7.87 5.00
CA ASP A 339 27.21 7.08 4.28
C ASP A 339 27.16 7.49 2.81
N ILE A 340 26.04 7.19 2.14
CA ILE A 340 25.84 7.47 0.72
C ILE A 340 24.53 8.23 0.52
N SER A 341 24.52 9.21 -0.38
CA SER A 341 23.29 9.76 -0.94
C SER A 341 23.28 9.72 -2.46
N VAL A 342 22.12 9.49 -3.06
CA VAL A 342 21.90 9.48 -4.51
C VAL A 342 20.66 10.30 -4.81
N THR A 343 20.82 11.38 -5.58
CA THR A 343 19.72 12.23 -6.05
C THR A 343 19.47 11.97 -7.52
N ILE A 344 18.21 11.78 -7.90
CA ILE A 344 17.76 11.75 -9.28
C ILE A 344 16.98 13.04 -9.52
N TYR A 345 17.42 13.84 -10.49
CA TYR A 345 16.79 15.11 -10.84
C TYR A 345 15.62 14.93 -11.81
N ASP A 346 14.69 15.89 -11.86
CA ASP A 346 13.53 15.84 -12.76
C ASP A 346 13.89 15.70 -14.25
N ASN A 347 15.05 16.22 -14.63
CA ASN A 347 15.57 16.12 -16.00
C ASN A 347 16.20 14.75 -16.31
N GLY A 348 16.31 13.84 -15.33
CA GLY A 348 16.94 12.53 -15.43
C GLY A 348 18.46 12.49 -15.16
N SER A 349 19.09 13.62 -14.86
CA SER A 349 20.48 13.66 -14.36
C SER A 349 20.54 13.10 -12.94
N THR A 350 21.72 12.65 -12.51
CA THR A 350 21.90 12.09 -11.16
C THR A 350 23.09 12.71 -10.45
N ALA A 351 23.07 12.69 -9.13
CA ALA A 351 24.24 13.00 -8.32
C ALA A 351 24.38 11.95 -7.20
N SER A 352 25.61 11.59 -6.87
CA SER A 352 25.93 10.71 -5.75
C SER A 352 26.92 11.39 -4.83
N ASN A 353 26.73 11.26 -3.52
CA ASN A 353 27.68 11.68 -2.50
C ASN A 353 28.07 10.47 -1.67
N ASP A 354 29.37 10.24 -1.47
CA ASP A 354 29.93 9.13 -0.71
C ASP A 354 30.81 9.69 0.41
N HIS A 355 30.64 9.21 1.65
CA HIS A 355 31.42 9.62 2.82
C HIS A 355 32.24 8.45 3.32
N ASP A 356 33.54 8.65 3.50
CA ASP A 356 34.44 7.62 3.99
C ASP A 356 34.35 7.45 5.52
N GLN A 357 33.21 6.94 5.99
CA GLN A 357 32.95 6.74 7.42
C GLN A 357 33.95 5.78 8.09
N ALA A 358 34.53 4.86 7.31
CA ALA A 358 35.50 3.89 7.79
C ALA A 358 36.96 4.39 7.72
N ASN A 359 37.19 5.59 7.15
CA ASN A 359 38.52 6.16 6.91
C ASN A 359 39.42 5.16 6.12
N GLU A 360 38.86 4.48 5.13
CA GLU A 360 39.52 3.49 4.28
C GLU A 360 40.25 4.11 3.08
N PHE A 361 39.83 5.30 2.67
CA PHE A 361 40.39 6.06 1.57
C PHE A 361 41.23 7.23 2.09
N SER A 362 41.85 7.96 1.17
CA SER A 362 42.57 9.20 1.48
C SER A 362 41.67 10.43 1.37
N TRP A 363 40.37 10.21 1.14
CA TRP A 363 39.36 11.24 0.94
C TRP A 363 38.24 11.05 1.95
N ASP A 364 37.68 12.17 2.39
CA ASP A 364 36.60 12.25 3.38
C ASP A 364 35.23 12.16 2.70
N THR A 365 35.05 12.94 1.62
CA THR A 365 33.79 12.97 0.87
C THR A 365 34.07 12.99 -0.64
N ASN A 366 33.29 12.24 -1.41
CA ASN A 366 33.36 12.24 -2.87
C ASN A 366 31.96 12.41 -3.49
N TRP A 367 31.75 13.56 -4.14
CA TRP A 367 30.50 13.92 -4.81
C TRP A 367 30.67 13.87 -6.33
N VAL A 368 29.79 13.15 -7.03
CA VAL A 368 29.82 13.01 -8.48
C VAL A 368 28.45 13.32 -9.07
N ARG A 369 28.41 14.13 -10.11
CA ARG A 369 27.22 14.41 -10.91
C ARG A 369 27.34 13.77 -12.27
N TYR A 370 26.25 13.19 -12.73
CA TYR A 370 26.11 12.57 -14.03
C TYR A 370 25.02 13.28 -14.83
N ASP A 371 25.23 13.43 -16.12
CA ASP A 371 24.21 13.94 -17.03
C ASP A 371 23.09 12.91 -17.28
N VAL A 372 22.13 13.29 -18.12
CA VAL A 372 20.97 12.45 -18.48
C VAL A 372 21.34 11.19 -19.27
N THR A 373 22.59 11.07 -19.75
CA THR A 373 23.11 9.89 -20.45
C THR A 373 23.92 8.98 -19.52
N GLY A 374 24.18 9.42 -18.29
CA GLY A 374 25.02 8.74 -17.30
C GLY A 374 26.51 9.06 -17.44
N ALA A 375 26.90 10.07 -18.22
CA ALA A 375 28.28 10.53 -18.30
C ALA A 375 28.61 11.49 -17.14
N VAL A 376 29.84 11.45 -16.62
CA VAL A 376 30.28 12.33 -15.52
C VAL A 376 30.28 13.78 -16.01
N ASP A 377 29.48 14.63 -15.37
CA ASP A 377 29.39 16.07 -15.57
C ASP A 377 30.38 16.79 -14.65
N MET A 378 30.38 16.44 -13.36
CA MET A 378 31.23 17.05 -12.37
C MET A 378 31.64 16.03 -11.30
N ASN A 379 32.85 16.14 -10.75
CA ASN A 379 33.30 15.40 -9.58
C ASN A 379 33.99 16.35 -8.60
N VAL A 380 33.65 16.27 -7.32
CA VAL A 380 34.26 17.01 -6.22
C VAL A 380 34.70 16.02 -5.15
N THR A 381 36.00 15.96 -4.90
CA THR A 381 36.60 15.11 -3.85
C THR A 381 37.20 16.01 -2.78
N VAL A 382 36.77 15.84 -1.53
CA VAL A 382 37.36 16.48 -0.35
C VAL A 382 38.29 15.48 0.32
N PHE A 383 39.55 15.84 0.51
CA PHE A 383 40.55 14.98 1.13
C PHE A 383 40.58 15.12 2.65
N ASP A 384 41.14 14.12 3.35
CA ASP A 384 41.24 14.11 4.82
C ASP A 384 42.04 15.30 5.38
N ASP A 385 42.92 15.90 4.57
CA ASP A 385 43.70 17.08 4.92
C ASP A 385 42.94 18.41 4.71
N GLY A 386 41.70 18.33 4.23
CA GLY A 386 40.81 19.46 3.93
C GLY A 386 40.98 20.05 2.53
N SER A 387 41.93 19.58 1.73
CA SER A 387 42.07 20.00 0.33
C SER A 387 40.89 19.49 -0.52
N THR A 388 40.63 20.13 -1.65
CA THR A 388 39.49 19.78 -2.52
C THR A 388 39.94 19.69 -3.98
N ALA A 389 39.69 18.55 -4.62
CA ALA A 389 39.79 18.42 -6.07
C ALA A 389 38.41 18.58 -6.71
N ILE A 390 38.34 19.33 -7.81
CA ILE A 390 37.14 19.55 -8.61
C ILE A 390 37.47 19.19 -10.05
N MET A 391 36.64 18.38 -10.69
CA MET A 391 36.70 18.05 -12.10
C MET A 391 35.38 18.44 -12.75
N ASP A 392 35.44 19.30 -13.76
CA ASP A 392 34.28 19.72 -14.56
C ASP A 392 34.46 19.23 -16.00
N HIS A 393 33.40 18.69 -16.61
CA HIS A 393 33.39 18.18 -17.97
C HIS A 393 32.42 19.00 -18.84
N ASP A 394 32.90 19.52 -19.98
CA ASP A 394 32.01 20.20 -20.93
C ASP A 394 31.23 19.19 -21.80
N GLN A 395 30.19 18.62 -21.23
CA GLN A 395 29.34 17.66 -21.93
C GLN A 395 28.54 18.28 -23.09
N SER A 396 28.35 19.60 -23.06
CA SER A 396 27.58 20.34 -24.08
C SER A 396 28.42 20.84 -25.26
N ASN A 397 29.76 20.71 -25.16
CA ASN A 397 30.72 21.31 -26.07
C ASN A 397 30.46 22.82 -26.26
N ALA A 398 30.06 23.50 -25.18
CA ALA A 398 29.72 24.93 -25.20
C ALA A 398 30.95 25.85 -25.09
N SER A 399 32.08 25.28 -24.66
CA SER A 399 33.40 25.89 -24.58
C SER A 399 34.38 25.17 -25.51
N ASP A 400 35.63 25.64 -25.54
CA ASP A 400 36.75 24.98 -26.22
C ASP A 400 37.49 23.98 -25.30
N GLN A 401 36.95 23.73 -24.10
CA GLN A 401 37.54 22.89 -23.06
C GLN A 401 36.78 21.56 -23.00
N ILE A 402 37.50 20.46 -22.88
CA ILE A 402 36.93 19.14 -22.58
C ILE A 402 36.78 18.97 -21.07
N THR A 403 37.80 19.39 -20.31
CA THR A 403 37.83 19.23 -18.85
C THR A 403 38.54 20.39 -18.18
N ASP A 404 38.07 20.80 -17.00
CA ASP A 404 38.77 21.71 -16.09
C ASP A 404 38.93 21.03 -14.72
N TRP A 405 40.17 20.69 -14.39
CA TRP A 405 40.54 20.07 -13.12
C TRP A 405 41.21 21.09 -12.20
N ARG A 406 40.73 21.22 -10.97
CA ARG A 406 41.21 22.21 -9.98
C ARG A 406 41.51 21.52 -8.67
N LEU A 407 42.66 21.81 -8.08
CA LEU A 407 43.02 21.45 -6.71
C LEU A 407 43.06 22.72 -5.87
N LEU A 408 42.33 22.70 -4.76
CA LEU A 408 42.29 23.76 -3.77
C LEU A 408 42.95 23.26 -2.49
N ASP A 409 43.72 24.12 -1.82
CA ASP A 409 44.25 23.81 -0.49
C ASP A 409 43.14 23.82 0.59
N ALA A 410 43.49 23.45 1.82
CA ALA A 410 42.57 23.42 2.96
C ALA A 410 41.97 24.79 3.35
N LEU A 411 42.47 25.89 2.76
CA LEU A 411 41.92 27.25 2.94
C LEU A 411 41.01 27.66 1.76
N GLY A 412 40.80 26.78 0.78
CA GLY A 412 40.03 27.05 -0.43
C GLY A 412 40.76 27.91 -1.46
N ARG A 413 42.10 27.99 -1.40
CA ARG A 413 42.92 28.71 -2.38
C ARG A 413 43.30 27.76 -3.51
N LEU A 414 43.23 28.24 -4.76
CA LEU A 414 43.61 27.45 -5.93
C LEU A 414 45.12 27.15 -5.90
N ASP A 415 45.46 25.86 -5.83
CA ASP A 415 46.83 25.34 -5.78
C ASP A 415 47.27 24.89 -7.17
N LEU A 416 46.43 24.13 -7.87
CA LEU A 416 46.70 23.67 -9.23
C LEU A 416 45.41 23.73 -10.07
N ASN A 417 45.52 24.20 -11.31
CA ASN A 417 44.46 24.07 -12.31
C ASN A 417 45.04 23.44 -13.58
N VAL A 418 44.36 22.46 -14.15
CA VAL A 418 44.69 21.78 -15.39
C VAL A 418 43.46 21.75 -16.31
N VAL A 419 43.55 22.41 -17.46
CA VAL A 419 42.52 22.43 -18.50
C VAL A 419 42.96 21.60 -19.69
N THR A 420 42.08 20.71 -20.16
CA THR A 420 42.24 19.99 -21.44
C THR A 420 41.31 20.61 -22.46
N TYR A 421 41.81 20.93 -23.66
CA TYR A 421 41.03 21.54 -24.74
C TYR A 421 40.57 20.52 -25.79
N ASP A 422 39.61 20.91 -26.63
CA ASP A 422 39.02 20.07 -27.71
C ASP A 422 40.06 19.47 -28.67
N ASP A 423 41.21 20.13 -28.83
CA ASP A 423 42.32 19.65 -29.66
C ASP A 423 43.29 18.71 -28.94
N ASN A 424 42.98 18.34 -27.69
CA ASN A 424 43.80 17.61 -26.73
C ASN A 424 45.08 18.33 -26.26
N SER A 425 45.20 19.65 -26.47
CA SER A 425 46.21 20.45 -25.77
C SER A 425 45.84 20.60 -24.29
N ILE A 426 46.85 20.88 -23.46
CA ILE A 426 46.71 21.00 -22.01
C ILE A 426 47.34 22.31 -21.55
N ALA A 427 46.62 23.08 -20.74
CA ALA A 427 47.18 24.18 -19.97
C ALA A 427 47.16 23.81 -18.48
N ALA A 428 48.24 24.10 -17.76
CA ALA A 428 48.33 23.87 -16.33
C ALA A 428 48.92 25.09 -15.62
N ILE A 429 48.32 25.52 -14.51
CA ILE A 429 48.87 26.56 -13.62
C ILE A 429 49.01 26.05 -12.21
N ASP A 430 50.21 26.17 -11.68
CA ASP A 430 50.62 25.79 -10.32
C ASP A 430 50.87 27.06 -9.52
N TYR A 431 50.29 27.18 -8.33
CA TYR A 431 50.40 28.31 -7.42
C TYR A 431 51.17 27.91 -6.17
N ASP A 432 52.14 28.71 -5.77
CA ASP A 432 52.90 28.45 -4.54
C ASP A 432 52.13 28.94 -3.30
N GLN A 433 51.06 28.23 -2.93
CA GLN A 433 50.22 28.62 -1.80
C GLN A 433 50.94 28.51 -0.45
N ALA A 434 52.06 27.82 -0.40
CA ALA A 434 52.89 27.61 0.78
C ALA A 434 54.09 28.57 0.87
N ASP A 435 54.26 29.48 -0.08
CA ASP A 435 55.44 30.37 -0.21
C ASP A 435 56.77 29.58 -0.06
N SER A 436 56.86 28.42 -0.70
CA SER A 436 58.00 27.48 -0.62
C SER A 436 59.06 27.71 -1.70
N PHE A 437 58.75 28.49 -2.74
CA PHE A 437 59.57 28.81 -3.88
C PHE A 437 59.77 30.33 -3.98
N ASP A 438 60.52 30.79 -4.99
CA ASP A 438 60.70 32.21 -5.30
C ASP A 438 59.66 32.72 -6.32
N TRP A 439 58.79 31.83 -6.79
CA TRP A 439 57.73 32.11 -7.74
C TRP A 439 56.36 31.98 -7.12
N ALA A 440 55.45 32.87 -7.51
CA ALA A 440 54.07 32.88 -7.06
C ALA A 440 53.19 31.94 -7.89
N SER A 441 53.47 31.79 -9.19
CA SER A 441 52.82 30.79 -10.04
C SER A 441 53.64 30.41 -11.27
N ILE A 442 53.43 29.19 -11.76
CA ILE A 442 53.97 28.69 -13.03
C ILE A 442 52.83 28.18 -13.89
N TRP A 443 52.62 28.82 -15.05
CA TRP A 443 51.72 28.35 -16.10
C TRP A 443 52.50 27.66 -17.22
N ARG A 444 51.99 26.53 -17.71
CA ARG A 444 52.57 25.75 -18.81
C ARG A 444 51.49 25.38 -19.80
N HIS A 445 51.82 25.44 -21.09
CA HIS A 445 51.00 24.86 -22.15
C HIS A 445 51.73 23.71 -22.82
N TYR A 446 50.97 22.68 -23.15
CA TYR A 446 51.42 21.48 -23.82
C TYR A 446 50.57 21.27 -25.06
N THR A 447 51.22 21.11 -26.20
CA THR A 447 50.58 20.69 -27.45
C THR A 447 49.87 19.34 -27.29
N ASN A 448 49.01 19.00 -28.25
CA ASN A 448 48.34 17.70 -28.31
C ASN A 448 49.26 16.45 -28.39
N ASN A 449 50.57 16.65 -28.60
CA ASN A 449 51.57 15.58 -28.55
C ASN A 449 52.34 15.55 -27.21
N GLY A 450 51.91 16.34 -26.21
CA GLY A 450 52.53 16.43 -24.89
C GLY A 450 53.82 17.27 -24.83
N VAL A 451 54.13 18.02 -25.88
CA VAL A 451 55.32 18.90 -25.90
C VAL A 451 54.98 20.24 -25.27
N ASN A 452 55.73 20.63 -24.23
CA ASN A 452 55.67 21.98 -23.67
C ASN A 452 56.19 22.98 -24.71
N ASP A 453 55.33 23.90 -25.12
CA ASP A 453 55.63 24.93 -26.12
C ASP A 453 55.54 26.35 -25.56
N MET A 454 55.07 26.52 -24.32
CA MET A 454 55.10 27.79 -23.62
C MET A 454 55.15 27.58 -22.10
N THR A 455 56.03 28.33 -21.42
CA THR A 455 56.06 28.41 -19.95
C THR A 455 56.06 29.87 -19.51
N VAL A 456 55.19 30.22 -18.57
CA VAL A 456 55.10 31.56 -17.97
C VAL A 456 55.31 31.42 -16.46
N ILE A 457 56.32 32.10 -15.92
CA ILE A 457 56.63 32.12 -14.48
C ILE A 457 56.36 33.52 -13.96
N THR A 458 55.53 33.63 -12.91
CA THR A 458 55.30 34.87 -12.18
C THR A 458 56.01 34.77 -10.84
N TYR A 459 56.94 35.68 -10.56
CA TYR A 459 57.69 35.74 -9.31
C TYR A 459 56.91 36.48 -8.21
N ASP A 460 57.29 36.27 -6.95
CA ASP A 460 56.63 36.92 -5.79
C ASP A 460 56.70 38.45 -5.81
N ASP A 461 57.72 39.00 -6.48
CA ASP A 461 57.88 40.44 -6.69
C ASP A 461 56.99 41.01 -7.82
N GLY A 462 56.20 40.15 -8.46
CA GLY A 462 55.31 40.46 -9.58
C GLY A 462 56.02 40.49 -10.94
N SER A 463 57.31 40.17 -11.02
CA SER A 463 58.00 40.03 -12.30
C SER A 463 57.56 38.77 -13.05
N VAL A 464 57.55 38.82 -14.39
CA VAL A 464 57.06 37.73 -15.24
C VAL A 464 58.12 37.35 -16.27
N VAL A 465 58.37 36.05 -16.41
CA VAL A 465 59.26 35.46 -17.42
C VAL A 465 58.47 34.51 -18.31
N ILE A 466 58.66 34.62 -19.62
CA ILE A 466 58.06 33.75 -20.64
C ILE A 466 59.20 33.01 -21.35
N LEU A 467 59.13 31.68 -21.38
CA LEU A 467 60.14 30.76 -21.92
C LEU A 467 59.61 29.96 -23.10
#